data_AF-A0A5Q4H5G6-F1
#
_entry.id   AF-A0A5Q4H5G6-F1
#
_cell.length_a   1.000
_cell.length_b   1.000
_cell.length_c   1.000
_cell.angle_alpha   90.00
_cell.angle_beta   90.00
_cell.angle_gamma   90.00
#
_symmetry.space_group_name_H-M   'P 1'
#
loop_
_entity.id
_entity.type
_entity.pdbx_description
1 polymer ?
#
loop_
_entity_poly.entity_id
_entity_poly.type
_entity_poly.pdbx_seq_one_letter_code
_entity_poly.pdbx_strand_id
1 'polypeptide(L)'
;MSNKSQRIDRELAALRTALHDLLCQLGALLEDIAEADVDEHYHQPAVPIEDVPQMLNELACKLRNLFDLEEDERHLSALSQSRPELRIRFEELNAEHPELLDQLDHLHELAGTTICPASTWDDIDHQYRGLERRLVNHRRNEEQLLAQAARPI
;
A
#
# COMPACT_ATOMS: atom_id res chain seq x y z
N MET A 1 -18.95 -15.96 17.45
CA MET A 1 -17.71 -15.23 17.08
C MET A 1 -17.20 -14.49 18.30
N SER A 2 -15.91 -14.61 18.62
CA SER A 2 -15.31 -14.00 19.82
C SER A 2 -15.19 -12.48 19.67
N ASN A 3 -15.35 -11.72 20.76
CA ASN A 3 -15.19 -10.26 20.83
C ASN A 3 -13.82 -9.78 20.27
N LYS A 4 -12.81 -10.66 20.30
CA LYS A 4 -11.48 -10.40 19.74
C LYS A 4 -11.41 -10.46 18.21
N SER A 5 -12.20 -11.31 17.54
CA SER A 5 -12.25 -11.39 16.07
C SER A 5 -12.85 -10.10 15.48
N GLN A 6 -13.95 -9.64 16.07
CA GLN A 6 -14.60 -8.38 15.69
C GLN A 6 -13.70 -7.15 15.89
N ARG A 7 -12.72 -7.24 16.80
CA ARG A 7 -11.72 -6.17 16.98
C ARG A 7 -10.73 -6.14 15.83
N ILE A 8 -10.19 -7.30 15.43
CA ILE A 8 -9.25 -7.41 14.31
C ILE A 8 -9.93 -6.95 13.02
N ASP A 9 -11.16 -7.38 12.76
CA ASP A 9 -11.90 -6.99 11.55
C ASP A 9 -12.10 -5.47 11.46
N ARG A 10 -12.36 -4.80 12.59
CA ARG A 10 -12.48 -3.33 12.65
C ARG A 10 -11.15 -2.63 12.45
N GLU A 11 -10.08 -3.18 12.99
CA GLU A 11 -8.73 -2.64 12.88
C GLU A 11 -8.22 -2.73 11.43
N LEU A 12 -8.41 -3.88 10.78
CA LEU A 12 -8.16 -4.07 9.35
C LEU A 12 -8.95 -3.08 8.49
N ALA A 13 -10.26 -2.91 8.75
CA ALA A 13 -11.08 -1.97 8.02
C ALA A 13 -10.59 -0.52 8.17
N ALA A 14 -10.22 -0.11 9.39
CA ALA A 14 -9.70 1.22 9.66
C ALA A 14 -8.35 1.48 8.97
N LEU A 15 -7.43 0.50 8.98
CA LEU A 15 -6.16 0.60 8.27
C LEU A 15 -6.35 0.69 6.77
N ARG A 16 -7.25 -0.12 6.18
CA ARG A 16 -7.55 -0.06 4.74
C ARG A 16 -8.11 1.30 4.31
N THR A 17 -8.98 1.91 5.11
CA THR A 17 -9.46 3.28 4.86
C THR A 17 -8.32 4.28 4.93
N ALA A 18 -7.51 4.25 5.99
CA ALA A 18 -6.39 5.18 6.16
C ALA A 18 -5.34 5.05 5.05
N LEU A 19 -5.07 3.82 4.58
CA LEU A 19 -4.18 3.56 3.45
C LEU A 19 -4.73 4.13 2.14
N HIS A 20 -6.03 3.96 1.89
CA HIS A 20 -6.66 4.53 0.71
C HIS A 20 -6.57 6.06 0.71
N ASP A 21 -6.86 6.70 1.85
CA ASP A 21 -6.80 8.15 1.97
C ASP A 21 -5.37 8.68 1.75
N LEU A 22 -4.35 7.97 2.24
CA LEU A 22 -2.94 8.33 2.02
C LEU A 22 -2.51 8.17 0.57
N LEU A 23 -2.91 7.09 -0.09
CA LEU A 23 -2.66 6.89 -1.52
C LEU A 23 -3.27 8.05 -2.32
N CYS A 24 -4.54 8.38 -2.08
CA CYS A 24 -5.18 9.51 -2.76
C CYS A 24 -4.45 10.85 -2.54
N GLN A 25 -4.01 11.13 -1.31
CA GLN A 25 -3.25 12.35 -1.02
C GLN A 25 -1.90 12.36 -1.72
N LEU A 26 -1.17 11.23 -1.72
CA LEU A 26 0.14 11.14 -2.38
C LEU A 26 0.00 11.28 -3.90
N GLY A 27 -1.01 10.65 -4.49
CA GLY A 27 -1.30 10.78 -5.92
C GLY A 27 -1.63 12.21 -6.34
N ALA A 28 -2.37 12.95 -5.50
CA ALA A 28 -2.67 14.37 -5.75
C ALA A 28 -1.41 15.23 -5.64
N LEU A 29 -0.57 15.00 -4.63
CA LEU A 29 0.70 15.73 -4.47
C LEU A 29 1.65 15.49 -5.65
N LEU A 30 1.74 14.27 -6.17
CA LEU A 30 2.56 13.95 -7.34
C LEU A 30 2.04 14.61 -8.62
N GLU A 31 0.72 14.72 -8.77
CA GLU A 31 0.08 15.45 -9.87
C GLU A 31 0.40 16.96 -9.77
N ASP A 32 0.26 17.54 -8.58
CA ASP A 32 0.62 18.93 -8.32
C ASP A 32 2.11 19.21 -8.61
N ILE A 33 3.00 18.28 -8.26
CA ILE A 33 4.45 18.35 -8.56
C ILE A 33 4.71 18.33 -10.06
N ALA A 34 4.00 17.48 -10.81
CA ALA A 34 4.14 17.36 -12.26
C ALA A 34 3.62 18.60 -13.00
N GLU A 35 2.59 19.27 -12.46
CA GLU A 35 2.02 20.48 -13.06
C GLU A 35 2.77 21.77 -12.68
N ALA A 36 3.57 21.75 -11.61
CA ALA A 36 4.24 22.95 -11.11
C ALA A 36 5.43 23.37 -11.99
N ASP A 37 5.50 24.66 -12.33
CA ASP A 37 6.67 25.27 -12.95
C ASP A 37 7.89 25.14 -12.01
N VAL A 38 9.05 24.84 -12.60
CA VAL A 38 10.32 24.65 -11.89
C VAL A 38 10.95 26.00 -11.55
N ASP A 39 11.34 26.23 -10.30
CA ASP A 39 12.15 27.39 -9.92
C ASP A 39 13.54 27.29 -10.61
N GLU A 40 13.86 28.26 -11.46
CA GLU A 40 15.13 28.32 -12.22
C GLU A 40 16.38 28.31 -11.33
N HIS A 41 16.29 28.73 -10.06
CA HIS A 41 17.43 28.81 -9.15
C HIS A 41 17.66 27.51 -8.36
N TYR A 42 16.62 26.71 -8.13
CA TYR A 42 16.68 25.51 -7.28
C TYR A 42 16.33 24.20 -8.00
N HIS A 43 15.86 24.25 -9.24
CA HIS A 43 15.33 23.10 -9.98
C HIS A 43 14.23 22.34 -9.21
N GLN A 44 13.46 23.05 -8.39
CA GLN A 44 12.39 22.47 -7.57
C GLN A 44 11.03 23.04 -7.99
N PRO A 45 9.98 22.20 -8.14
CA PRO A 45 8.62 22.67 -8.31
C PRO A 45 8.14 23.53 -7.11
N ALA A 46 7.21 24.47 -7.37
CA ALA A 46 6.68 25.41 -6.38
C ALA A 46 5.82 24.78 -5.25
N VAL A 47 5.73 23.45 -5.19
CA VAL A 47 4.93 22.65 -4.26
C VAL A 47 5.85 21.88 -3.28
N PRO A 48 5.36 21.49 -2.09
CA PRO A 48 6.21 20.93 -1.03
C PRO A 48 6.67 19.50 -1.32
N ILE A 49 7.84 19.38 -1.91
CA ILE A 49 8.47 18.12 -2.29
C ILE A 49 8.87 17.29 -1.06
N GLU A 50 9.22 17.94 0.05
CA GLU A 50 9.60 17.29 1.30
C GLU A 50 8.49 16.44 1.93
N ASP A 51 7.23 16.67 1.53
CA ASP A 51 6.09 15.90 2.02
C ASP A 51 6.02 14.51 1.36
N VAL A 52 6.56 14.32 0.15
CA VAL A 52 6.50 13.02 -0.56
C VAL A 52 7.22 11.91 0.22
N PRO A 53 8.49 12.05 0.66
CA PRO A 53 9.14 11.02 1.47
C PRO A 53 8.40 10.73 2.78
N GLN A 54 7.88 11.77 3.45
CA GLN A 54 7.14 11.60 4.69
C GLN A 54 5.88 10.75 4.49
N MET A 55 5.12 11.03 3.43
CA MET A 55 3.90 10.28 3.09
C MET A 55 4.21 8.84 2.66
N LEU A 56 5.28 8.62 1.90
CA LEU A 56 5.74 7.27 1.53
C LEU A 56 6.13 6.45 2.76
N ASN A 57 6.83 7.06 3.72
CA ASN A 57 7.17 6.40 4.98
C ASN A 57 5.91 6.07 5.81
N GLU A 58 4.94 6.99 5.89
CA GLU A 58 3.68 6.71 6.58
C GLU A 58 2.89 5.57 5.91
N LEU A 59 2.85 5.56 4.58
CA LEU A 59 2.24 4.49 3.79
C LEU A 59 2.91 3.14 4.09
N ALA A 60 4.24 3.10 4.19
CA ALA A 60 5.00 1.88 4.48
C ALA A 60 4.71 1.36 5.88
N CYS A 61 4.67 2.24 6.88
CA CYS A 61 4.30 1.86 8.25
C CYS A 61 2.89 1.26 8.31
N LYS A 62 1.90 1.87 7.65
CA LYS A 62 0.53 1.37 7.67
C LYS A 62 0.35 0.08 6.88
N LEU A 63 1.03 -0.09 5.74
CA LEU A 63 0.99 -1.32 4.96
C LEU A 63 1.60 -2.49 5.72
N ARG A 64 2.74 -2.27 6.38
CA ARG A 64 3.38 -3.29 7.22
C ARG A 64 2.45 -3.73 8.36
N ASN A 65 1.81 -2.77 9.03
CA ASN A 65 0.81 -3.07 10.07
C ASN A 65 -0.41 -3.82 9.52
N LEU A 66 -0.86 -3.51 8.29
CA LEU A 66 -1.96 -4.22 7.65
C LEU A 66 -1.58 -5.68 7.39
N PHE A 67 -0.43 -5.91 6.75
CA PHE A 67 0.05 -7.25 6.42
C PHE A 67 0.32 -8.09 7.68
N ASP A 68 0.89 -7.50 8.73
CA ASP A 68 1.09 -8.19 10.02
C ASP A 68 -0.25 -8.69 10.62
N LEU A 69 -1.33 -7.90 10.48
CA LEU A 69 -2.65 -8.28 10.97
C LEU A 69 -3.37 -9.29 10.06
N GLU A 70 -3.14 -9.23 8.75
CA GLU A 70 -3.67 -10.19 7.78
C GLU A 70 -3.00 -11.57 7.96
N GLU A 71 -1.69 -11.59 8.12
CA GLU A 71 -0.89 -12.80 8.34
C GLU A 71 -1.01 -13.38 9.75
N ASP A 72 -1.58 -12.63 10.70
CA ASP A 72 -1.81 -13.09 12.06
C ASP A 72 -2.50 -14.46 12.06
N GLU A 73 -2.07 -15.35 12.96
CA GLU A 73 -2.60 -16.71 13.15
C GLU A 73 -4.12 -16.74 13.31
N ARG A 74 -4.75 -15.59 13.59
CA ARG A 74 -6.18 -15.40 13.83
C ARG A 74 -6.97 -14.90 12.62
N HIS A 75 -6.33 -14.53 11.50
CA HIS A 75 -7.01 -14.05 10.29
C HIS A 75 -6.77 -14.97 9.08
N LEU A 76 -5.86 -14.65 8.15
CA LEU A 76 -5.66 -15.45 6.95
C LEU A 76 -5.15 -16.86 7.27
N SER A 77 -4.29 -16.99 8.27
CA SER A 77 -3.78 -18.30 8.70
C SER A 77 -4.86 -19.16 9.37
N ALA A 78 -5.85 -18.56 10.06
CA ALA A 78 -6.99 -19.30 10.58
C ALA A 78 -7.95 -19.74 9.45
N LEU A 79 -8.16 -18.87 8.48
CA LEU A 79 -9.00 -19.15 7.31
C LEU A 79 -8.39 -20.27 6.45
N SER A 80 -7.08 -20.26 6.22
CA SER A 80 -6.38 -21.30 5.46
C SER A 80 -6.48 -22.69 6.11
N GLN A 81 -6.49 -22.76 7.44
CA GLN A 81 -6.72 -24.02 8.18
C GLN A 81 -8.16 -24.52 8.04
N SER A 82 -9.14 -23.60 8.04
CA SER A 82 -10.56 -23.94 7.89
C SER A 82 -10.98 -24.25 6.45
N ARG A 83 -10.19 -23.77 5.46
CA ARG A 83 -10.42 -23.87 4.02
C ARG A 83 -9.16 -24.35 3.30
N PRO A 84 -8.76 -25.63 3.51
CA PRO A 84 -7.53 -26.16 2.92
C PRO A 84 -7.51 -26.08 1.39
N GLU A 85 -8.67 -26.08 0.73
CA GLU A 85 -8.82 -25.91 -0.71
C GLU A 85 -8.40 -24.51 -1.22
N LEU A 86 -8.41 -23.50 -0.34
CA LEU A 86 -8.01 -22.12 -0.64
C LEU A 86 -6.57 -21.81 -0.20
N ARG A 87 -5.89 -22.76 0.46
CA ARG A 87 -4.59 -22.54 1.09
C ARG A 87 -3.53 -21.97 0.14
N ILE A 88 -3.38 -22.55 -1.05
CA ILE A 88 -2.40 -22.09 -2.04
C ILE A 88 -2.65 -20.63 -2.41
N ARG A 89 -3.91 -20.22 -2.53
CA ARG A 89 -4.27 -18.83 -2.85
C ARG A 89 -3.95 -17.86 -1.71
N PHE A 90 -4.09 -18.28 -0.45
CA PHE A 90 -3.67 -17.48 0.70
C PHE A 90 -2.14 -17.34 0.75
N GLU A 91 -1.41 -18.43 0.46
CA GLU A 91 0.06 -18.41 0.39
C GLU A 91 0.57 -17.51 -0.75
N GLU A 92 -0.07 -17.54 -1.91
CA GLU A 92 0.19 -16.61 -3.04
C GLU A 92 -0.04 -15.15 -2.62
N LEU A 93 -1.14 -14.87 -1.92
CA LEU A 93 -1.46 -13.51 -1.48
C LEU A 93 -0.43 -12.96 -0.49
N ASN A 94 -0.03 -13.76 0.50
CA ASN A 94 1.00 -13.38 1.47
C ASN A 94 2.38 -13.21 0.80
N ALA A 95 2.67 -13.96 -0.27
CA ALA A 95 3.91 -13.79 -1.01
C ALA A 95 4.01 -12.44 -1.74
N GLU A 96 2.88 -11.78 -2.03
CA GLU A 96 2.86 -10.45 -2.62
C GLU A 96 3.24 -9.34 -1.62
N HIS A 97 3.03 -9.55 -0.31
CA HIS A 97 3.28 -8.55 0.73
C HIS A 97 4.73 -8.02 0.74
N PRO A 98 5.79 -8.86 0.80
CA PRO A 98 7.15 -8.36 0.76
C PRO A 98 7.46 -7.61 -0.53
N GLU A 99 6.93 -8.06 -1.68
CA GLU A 99 7.17 -7.38 -2.96
C GLU A 99 6.53 -5.99 -3.03
N LEU A 100 5.37 -5.80 -2.39
CA LEU A 100 4.70 -4.51 -2.29
C LEU A 100 5.44 -3.56 -1.36
N LEU A 101 5.98 -4.08 -0.25
CA LEU A 101 6.82 -3.29 0.67
C LEU A 101 8.14 -2.89 0.01
N ASP A 102 8.82 -3.81 -0.69
CA ASP A 102 10.07 -3.53 -1.39
C ASP A 102 9.90 -2.42 -2.45
N GLN A 103 8.78 -2.43 -3.19
CA GLN A 103 8.48 -1.36 -4.15
C GLN A 103 8.27 -0.01 -3.48
N LEU A 104 7.63 0.00 -2.30
CA LEU A 104 7.39 1.21 -1.56
C LEU A 104 8.66 1.77 -0.91
N ASP A 105 9.53 0.89 -0.39
CA ASP A 105 10.84 1.26 0.11
C ASP A 105 11.71 1.83 -1.03
N HIS A 106 11.65 1.26 -2.24
CA HIS A 106 12.32 1.81 -3.41
C HIS A 106 11.82 3.20 -3.79
N LEU A 107 10.49 3.41 -3.78
CA LEU A 107 9.89 4.74 -4.01
C LEU A 107 10.37 5.76 -2.98
N HIS A 108 10.42 5.35 -1.70
CA HIS A 108 10.91 6.21 -0.62
C HIS A 108 12.38 6.58 -0.80
N GLU A 109 13.23 5.63 -1.21
CA GLU A 109 14.64 5.89 -1.53
C GLU A 109 14.79 6.90 -2.68
N LEU A 110 14.00 6.75 -3.75
CA LEU A 110 14.01 7.68 -4.89
C LEU A 110 13.60 9.10 -4.46
N ALA A 111 12.49 9.21 -3.72
CA ALA A 111 11.98 10.49 -3.25
C ALA A 111 12.91 11.16 -2.21
N GLY A 112 13.68 10.38 -1.44
CA GLY A 112 14.60 10.88 -0.43
C GLY A 112 15.94 11.39 -0.97
N THR A 113 16.20 11.29 -2.28
CA THR A 113 17.46 11.79 -2.86
C THR A 113 17.47 13.33 -2.88
N THR A 114 18.53 13.95 -2.36
CA THR A 114 18.63 15.40 -2.15
C THR A 114 18.71 16.21 -3.47
N ILE A 115 18.84 15.53 -4.61
CA ILE A 115 18.87 16.12 -5.95
C ILE A 115 17.99 15.26 -6.84
N CYS A 116 16.72 15.65 -7.00
CA CYS A 116 15.81 15.05 -7.97
C CYS A 116 15.74 15.94 -9.21
N PRO A 117 16.38 15.55 -10.33
CA PRO A 117 16.04 16.10 -11.64
C PRO A 117 14.53 16.05 -11.89
N ALA A 118 14.00 16.93 -12.76
CA ALA A 118 12.58 16.89 -13.14
C ALA A 118 12.12 15.51 -13.62
N SER A 119 12.97 14.78 -14.35
CA SER A 119 12.68 13.41 -14.81
C SER A 119 12.54 12.38 -13.69
N THR A 120 13.10 12.65 -12.50
CA THR A 120 12.94 11.77 -11.34
C THR A 120 11.53 11.81 -10.78
N TRP A 121 10.81 12.94 -10.92
CA TRP A 121 9.41 13.02 -10.51
C TRP A 121 8.48 12.25 -11.44
N ASP A 122 8.76 12.26 -12.75
CA ASP A 122 8.06 11.40 -13.72
C ASP A 122 8.27 9.91 -13.39
N ASP A 123 9.50 9.53 -13.03
CA ASP A 123 9.82 8.16 -12.61
C ASP A 123 9.11 7.78 -11.31
N ILE A 124 9.08 8.67 -10.32
CA ILE A 124 8.37 8.47 -9.05
C ILE A 124 6.86 8.34 -9.27
N ASP A 125 6.22 9.21 -10.07
CA ASP A 125 4.80 9.07 -10.40
C ASP A 125 4.54 7.76 -11.13
N HIS A 126 5.35 7.41 -12.14
CA HIS A 126 5.19 6.15 -12.87
C HIS A 126 5.23 4.92 -11.94
N GLN A 127 6.22 4.87 -11.05
CA GLN A 127 6.38 3.79 -10.08
C GLN A 127 5.24 3.80 -9.04
N TYR A 128 4.81 4.98 -8.59
CA TYR A 128 3.67 5.15 -7.69
C TYR A 128 2.37 4.61 -8.31
N ARG A 129 2.05 4.98 -9.56
CA ARG A 129 0.89 4.46 -10.29
C ARG A 129 1.00 2.95 -10.52
N GLY A 130 2.22 2.43 -10.68
CA GLY A 130 2.51 1.00 -10.68
C GLY A 130 2.09 0.31 -9.37
N LEU A 131 2.59 0.83 -8.24
CA LEU A 131 2.29 0.34 -6.90
C LEU A 131 0.78 0.43 -6.58
N GLU A 132 0.14 1.57 -6.85
CA GLU A 132 -1.29 1.79 -6.64
C GLU A 132 -2.13 0.73 -7.35
N ARG A 133 -1.84 0.43 -8.63
CA ARG A 133 -2.53 -0.63 -9.38
C ARG A 133 -2.31 -2.01 -8.76
N ARG A 134 -1.10 -2.32 -8.29
CA ARG A 134 -0.83 -3.59 -7.63
C ARG A 134 -1.61 -3.70 -6.32
N LEU A 135 -1.63 -2.66 -5.49
CA LEU A 135 -2.38 -2.63 -4.24
C LEU A 135 -3.89 -2.80 -4.46
N VAL A 136 -4.45 -2.15 -5.49
CA VAL A 136 -5.87 -2.32 -5.86
C VAL A 136 -6.16 -3.76 -6.29
N ASN A 137 -5.30 -4.36 -7.11
CA ASN A 137 -5.47 -5.75 -7.54
C ASN A 137 -5.32 -6.74 -6.39
N HIS A 138 -4.31 -6.55 -5.54
CA HIS A 138 -4.06 -7.34 -4.34
C HIS A 138 -5.29 -7.33 -3.42
N ARG A 139 -5.79 -6.14 -3.07
CA ARG A 139 -6.99 -5.98 -2.26
C ARG A 139 -8.21 -6.67 -2.88
N ARG A 140 -8.39 -6.55 -4.19
CA ARG A 140 -9.51 -7.22 -4.89
C ARG A 140 -9.39 -8.74 -4.79
N ASN A 141 -8.20 -9.29 -4.97
CA ASN A 141 -7.94 -10.73 -4.83
C ASN A 141 -8.22 -11.20 -3.40
N GLU A 142 -7.78 -10.42 -2.41
CA GLU A 142 -8.03 -10.65 -0.99
C GLU A 142 -9.54 -10.70 -0.70
N GLU A 143 -10.28 -9.67 -1.09
CA GLU A 143 -11.74 -9.58 -0.89
C GLU A 143 -12.48 -10.76 -1.55
N GLN A 144 -12.05 -11.17 -2.74
CA GLN A 144 -12.60 -12.33 -3.43
C GLN A 144 -12.32 -13.65 -2.69
N LEU A 145 -11.12 -13.78 -2.12
CA LEU A 145 -10.71 -14.98 -1.41
C LEU A 145 -11.42 -15.10 -0.06
N LEU A 146 -11.52 -13.98 0.68
CA LEU A 146 -12.31 -13.88 1.91
C LEU A 146 -13.79 -14.21 1.66
N ALA A 147 -14.37 -13.67 0.57
CA ALA A 147 -15.75 -13.97 0.20
C ALA A 147 -15.96 -15.46 -0.16
N GLN A 148 -14.97 -16.12 -0.76
CA GLN A 148 -15.01 -17.56 -1.02
C GLN A 148 -14.94 -18.37 0.29
N ALA A 149 -14.03 -18.01 1.20
CA ALA A 149 -13.89 -18.66 2.49
C ALA A 149 -15.15 -18.56 3.37
N ALA A 150 -15.95 -17.50 3.20
CA ALA A 150 -17.21 -17.29 3.91
C ALA A 150 -18.40 -18.14 3.39
N ARG A 151 -18.32 -18.75 2.20
CA ARG A 151 -19.45 -19.51 1.61
C ARG A 151 -19.63 -20.87 2.29
N PRO A 152 -20.83 -21.28 2.73
CA PRO A 152 -21.04 -22.60 3.33
C PRO A 152 -20.62 -23.73 2.36
N ILE A 153 -19.99 -24.77 2.92
CA ILE A 153 -19.64 -26.03 2.21
C ILE A 153 -20.90 -26.87 2.03
#